data_AF-A0A5C5XEX7-F1
#
_entry.id   AF-A0A5C5XEX7-F1
#
_cell.length_a   1.000
_cell.length_b   1.000
_cell.length_c   1.000
_cell.angle_alpha   90.00
_cell.angle_beta   90.00
_cell.angle_gamma   90.00
#
_symmetry.space_group_name_H-M   'P 1'
#
loop_
_entity.id
_entity.type
_entity.pdbx_description
1 polymer ?
#
loop_
_entity_poly.entity_id
_entity_poly.type
_entity_poly.pdbx_seq_one_letter_code
_entity_poly.pdbx_strand_id
1 'polypeptide(L)'
;MTLSRKSMHNFLMHRSRRLIIPFITTALTLNVIQLEIQAHYQYSALSEHPNFATDLSWYASGQWMEHLWFLNILFQMCLIATSITIVMDKIPYLFSHKFWSTKQITKILMFGALSYVFVVALNGKLPDTLRNPQALGMVDIPVLMFYLPFFGFGMWLHRSESALESFGRLQLASAGVGLLLVVMMLIPESSSHIANMCVRVFRSGLTCWWMCHLCFCSFRLLTNAPSRYFRYFSDASYTIFLFHHLFIVVFAIVLIPISISIFAKFVIMSVASLSLSLLIYEYGIRRNSLLSFLYNGNDYPVVLPVAQTAGKAPISFLKVECNKMRNDQIITSAKDSKSVSSETQSTMASHSL
;
A
#
# COMPACT_ATOMS: atom_id res chain seq x y z
N MET A 1 -7.01 5.80 11.77
CA MET A 1 -6.10 6.33 12.83
C MET A 1 -6.05 7.84 12.75
N THR A 2 -6.44 8.55 13.81
CA THR A 2 -6.17 9.97 14.00
C THR A 2 -4.71 10.12 14.42
N LEU A 3 -3.89 10.66 13.52
CA LEU A 3 -2.44 10.79 13.70
C LEU A 3 -2.14 11.92 14.68
N SER A 4 -2.12 11.64 15.98
CA SER A 4 -1.54 12.56 16.96
C SER A 4 0.00 12.59 16.82
N ARG A 5 0.66 13.68 17.23
CA ARG A 5 2.11 13.85 17.06
C ARG A 5 2.97 12.70 17.64
N LYS A 6 2.58 12.14 18.80
CA LYS A 6 3.20 10.93 19.38
C LYS A 6 2.89 9.67 18.56
N SER A 7 1.68 9.56 18.01
CA SER A 7 1.30 8.47 17.10
C SER A 7 2.05 8.53 15.77
N MET A 8 2.42 9.71 15.28
CA MET A 8 3.13 9.88 14.00
C MET A 8 4.58 9.42 14.08
N HIS A 9 5.28 9.76 15.18
CA HIS A 9 6.63 9.27 15.43
C HIS A 9 6.65 7.74 15.51
N ASN A 10 5.74 7.15 16.29
CA ASN A 10 5.64 5.70 16.41
C ASN A 10 5.27 5.05 15.06
N PHE A 11 4.37 5.67 14.30
CA PHE A 11 4.03 5.22 12.95
C PHE A 11 5.26 5.19 12.03
N LEU A 12 6.02 6.29 11.94
CA LEU A 12 7.22 6.34 11.13
C LEU A 12 8.25 5.33 11.60
N MET A 13 8.50 5.20 12.91
CA MET A 13 9.45 4.23 13.43
C MET A 13 9.09 2.78 13.06
N HIS A 14 7.83 2.39 13.22
CA HIS A 14 7.38 1.05 12.84
C HIS A 14 7.46 0.83 11.32
N ARG A 15 7.13 1.83 10.51
CA ARG A 15 7.21 1.74 9.05
C ARG A 15 8.66 1.71 8.56
N SER A 16 9.54 2.55 9.11
CA SER A 16 10.97 2.56 8.83
C SER A 16 11.60 1.20 9.12
N ARG A 17 11.29 0.59 10.27
CA ARG A 17 11.80 -0.76 10.57
C ARG A 17 11.37 -1.80 9.55
N ARG A 18 10.09 -1.77 9.14
CA ARG A 18 9.55 -2.74 8.17
C ARG A 18 9.97 -2.50 6.74
N LEU A 19 10.36 -1.29 6.36
CA LEU A 19 10.73 -0.93 4.99
C LEU A 19 12.25 -0.83 4.81
N ILE A 20 12.94 -0.06 5.67
CA ILE A 20 14.37 0.25 5.52
C ILE A 20 15.25 -0.96 5.83
N ILE A 21 14.97 -1.69 6.92
CA ILE A 21 15.83 -2.82 7.33
C ILE A 21 15.85 -3.88 6.23
N PRO A 22 14.71 -4.32 5.67
CA PRO A 22 14.74 -5.29 4.60
C PRO A 22 15.22 -4.72 3.27
N PHE A 23 14.98 -3.45 2.99
CA PHE A 23 15.54 -2.77 1.83
C PHE A 23 17.07 -2.83 1.84
N ILE A 24 17.71 -2.39 2.95
CA ILE A 24 19.17 -2.40 3.09
C ILE A 24 19.70 -3.84 3.10
N THR A 25 19.07 -4.74 3.86
CA THR A 25 19.51 -6.14 3.92
C THR A 25 19.49 -6.77 2.53
N THR A 26 18.41 -6.59 1.78
CA THR A 26 18.25 -7.19 0.45
C THR A 26 19.20 -6.57 -0.56
N ALA A 27 19.37 -5.25 -0.51
CA ALA A 27 20.33 -4.54 -1.35
C ALA A 27 21.77 -5.06 -1.15
N LEU A 28 22.18 -5.30 0.10
CA LEU A 28 23.52 -5.77 0.44
C LEU A 28 23.72 -7.29 0.28
N THR A 29 22.65 -8.07 0.14
CA THR A 29 22.71 -9.54 0.07
C THR A 29 22.18 -10.05 -1.26
N LEU A 30 20.86 -10.13 -1.43
CA LEU A 30 20.24 -10.76 -2.60
C LEU A 30 20.54 -9.99 -3.88
N ASN A 31 20.53 -8.65 -3.87
CA ASN A 31 20.85 -7.87 -5.06
C ASN A 31 22.31 -8.05 -5.46
N VAL A 32 23.26 -8.08 -4.51
CA VAL A 32 24.67 -8.37 -4.81
C VAL A 32 24.80 -9.74 -5.47
N ILE A 33 24.21 -10.78 -4.89
CA ILE A 33 24.25 -12.14 -5.46
C ILE A 33 23.62 -12.16 -6.86
N GLN A 34 22.47 -11.51 -7.03
CA GLN A 34 21.79 -11.42 -8.31
C GLN A 34 22.66 -10.74 -9.37
N LEU A 35 23.28 -9.62 -9.02
CA LEU A 35 24.16 -8.85 -9.90
C LEU A 35 25.38 -9.67 -10.32
N GLU A 36 26.00 -10.40 -9.39
CA GLU A 36 27.11 -11.32 -9.70
C GLU A 36 26.69 -12.42 -10.69
N ILE A 37 25.51 -13.02 -10.49
CA ILE A 37 24.96 -14.01 -11.42
C ILE A 37 24.72 -13.39 -12.79
N GLN A 38 24.11 -12.20 -12.84
CA GLN A 38 23.85 -11.49 -14.10
C GLN A 38 25.15 -11.10 -14.81
N ALA A 39 26.16 -10.61 -14.08
CA ALA A 39 27.46 -10.25 -14.65
C ALA A 39 28.17 -11.47 -15.26
N HIS A 40 28.03 -12.64 -14.63
CA HIS A 40 28.64 -13.87 -15.15
C HIS A 40 27.93 -14.41 -16.41
N TYR A 41 26.61 -14.28 -16.50
CA TYR A 41 25.81 -14.89 -17.58
C TYR A 41 25.37 -13.95 -18.70
N GLN A 42 25.23 -12.64 -18.43
CA GLN A 42 24.82 -11.63 -19.41
C GLN A 42 26.01 -10.73 -19.78
N TYR A 43 26.69 -11.11 -20.85
CA TYR A 43 27.84 -10.40 -21.44
C TYR A 43 27.46 -9.11 -22.21
N SER A 44 26.22 -8.60 -22.16
CA SER A 44 25.77 -7.57 -23.13
C SER A 44 25.15 -6.29 -22.57
N ALA A 45 24.81 -6.20 -21.28
CA ALA A 45 24.30 -4.95 -20.67
C ALA A 45 25.12 -4.49 -19.46
N LEU A 46 25.72 -5.42 -18.71
CA LEU A 46 26.65 -5.11 -17.62
C LEU A 46 28.12 -4.98 -18.10
N SER A 47 28.41 -5.38 -19.35
CA SER A 47 29.75 -5.34 -19.95
C SER A 47 30.25 -3.94 -20.30
N GLU A 48 29.36 -2.94 -20.36
CA GLU A 48 29.78 -1.54 -20.57
C GLU A 48 30.47 -0.95 -19.32
N HIS A 49 30.24 -1.54 -18.15
CA HIS A 49 30.82 -1.12 -16.87
C HIS A 49 31.41 -2.34 -16.13
N PRO A 50 32.60 -2.82 -16.52
CA PRO A 50 33.20 -4.06 -16.00
C PRO A 50 33.49 -4.04 -14.48
N ASN A 51 33.33 -2.89 -13.82
CA ASN A 51 33.55 -2.72 -12.40
C ASN A 51 32.31 -2.15 -11.67
N PHE A 52 31.14 -2.80 -11.77
CA PHE A 52 29.92 -2.37 -11.06
C PHE A 52 30.11 -2.19 -9.54
N ALA A 53 31.08 -2.89 -8.93
CA ALA A 53 31.43 -2.75 -7.52
C ALA A 53 32.12 -1.41 -7.18
N THR A 54 32.84 -0.80 -8.13
CA THR A 54 33.61 0.44 -7.93
C THR A 54 33.14 1.61 -8.79
N ASP A 55 32.25 1.37 -9.74
CA ASP A 55 31.69 2.41 -10.59
C ASP A 55 30.62 3.21 -9.83
N LEU A 56 31.03 4.38 -9.36
CA LEU A 56 30.15 5.31 -8.67
C LEU A 56 28.97 5.76 -9.54
N SER A 57 29.11 5.75 -10.87
CA SER A 57 28.03 6.13 -11.80
C SER A 57 26.87 5.13 -11.77
N TRP A 58 27.16 3.84 -11.59
CA TRP A 58 26.15 2.78 -11.42
C TRP A 58 25.32 3.02 -10.16
N TYR A 59 25.98 3.28 -9.03
CA TYR A 59 25.30 3.60 -7.77
C TYR A 59 24.55 4.94 -7.86
N ALA A 60 25.14 5.94 -8.52
CA ALA A 60 24.52 7.25 -8.74
C ALA A 60 23.24 7.14 -9.60
N SER A 61 23.19 6.19 -10.53
CA SER A 61 22.04 5.99 -11.42
C SER A 61 20.84 5.31 -10.77
N GLY A 62 21.03 4.64 -9.62
CA GLY A 62 19.98 3.90 -8.91
C GLY A 62 19.70 2.48 -9.41
N GLN A 63 20.44 2.00 -10.41
CA GLN A 63 20.21 0.67 -11.00
C GLN A 63 20.37 -0.48 -9.98
N TRP A 64 21.22 -0.30 -8.97
CA TRP A 64 21.43 -1.25 -7.87
C TRP A 64 20.15 -1.60 -7.08
N MET A 65 19.13 -0.75 -7.10
CA MET A 65 17.87 -1.00 -6.40
C MET A 65 17.08 -2.14 -7.05
N GLU A 66 17.19 -2.33 -8.37
CA GLU A 66 16.42 -3.34 -9.11
C GLU A 66 14.94 -3.33 -8.67
N HIS A 67 14.35 -4.48 -8.35
CA HIS A 67 12.97 -4.61 -7.87
C HIS A 67 12.68 -3.91 -6.53
N LEU A 68 13.70 -3.49 -5.77
CA LEU A 68 13.53 -2.80 -4.48
C LEU A 68 13.02 -1.36 -4.61
N TRP A 69 12.98 -0.81 -5.83
CA TRP A 69 12.48 0.54 -6.10
C TRP A 69 11.11 0.81 -5.46
N PHE A 70 10.23 -0.20 -5.43
CA PHE A 70 8.90 -0.08 -4.85
C PHE A 70 8.93 0.20 -3.33
N LEU A 71 9.82 -0.43 -2.57
CA LEU A 71 9.97 -0.21 -1.11
C LEU A 71 10.44 1.21 -0.83
N ASN A 72 11.41 1.67 -1.62
CA ASN A 72 11.95 3.01 -1.54
C ASN A 72 10.88 4.07 -1.85
N ILE A 73 10.12 3.91 -2.93
CA ILE A 73 8.99 4.80 -3.26
C ILE A 73 7.92 4.77 -2.17
N LEU A 74 7.56 3.58 -1.65
CA LEU A 74 6.58 3.47 -0.57
C LEU A 74 7.03 4.18 0.71
N PHE A 75 8.32 4.10 1.04
CA PHE A 75 8.88 4.82 2.17
C PHE A 75 8.80 6.34 1.98
N GLN A 76 9.15 6.83 0.78
CA GLN A 76 9.01 8.25 0.43
C GLN A 76 7.55 8.72 0.52
N MET A 77 6.60 7.92 0.05
CA MET A 77 5.16 8.22 0.21
C MET A 77 4.73 8.32 1.68
N CYS A 78 5.26 7.45 2.55
CA CYS A 78 4.99 7.51 3.98
C CYS A 78 5.55 8.80 4.60
N LEU A 79 6.73 9.24 4.19
CA LEU A 79 7.32 10.52 4.62
C LEU A 79 6.47 11.70 4.14
N ILE A 80 6.11 11.73 2.85
CA ILE A 80 5.27 12.80 2.27
C ILE A 80 3.93 12.88 2.99
N ALA A 81 3.26 11.74 3.20
CA ALA A 81 1.99 11.70 3.90
C ALA A 81 2.11 12.21 5.35
N THR A 82 3.18 11.84 6.05
CA THR A 82 3.45 12.33 7.40
C THR A 82 3.69 13.83 7.39
N SER A 83 4.53 14.34 6.48
CA SER A 83 4.80 15.77 6.30
C SER A 83 3.52 16.56 6.00
N ILE A 84 2.68 16.06 5.10
CA ILE A 84 1.37 16.67 4.78
C ILE A 84 0.52 16.75 6.04
N THR A 85 0.43 15.68 6.85
CA THR A 85 -0.36 15.72 8.08
C THR A 85 0.17 16.74 9.11
N ILE A 86 1.49 16.88 9.26
CA ILE A 86 2.08 17.92 10.15
C ILE A 86 1.70 19.33 9.66
N VAL A 87 1.74 19.55 8.33
CA VAL A 87 1.39 20.85 7.74
C VAL A 87 -0.11 21.12 7.86
N MET A 88 -0.96 20.10 7.66
CA MET A 88 -2.41 20.21 7.81
C MET A 88 -2.81 20.62 9.23
N ASP A 89 -2.14 20.09 10.26
CA ASP A 89 -2.39 20.47 11.65
C ASP A 89 -2.04 21.94 11.94
N LYS A 90 -1.09 22.51 11.18
CA LYS A 90 -0.67 23.92 11.31
C LYS A 90 -1.52 24.88 10.48
N ILE A 91 -2.15 24.39 9.41
CA ILE A 91 -2.88 25.22 8.44
C ILE A 91 -4.27 24.61 8.16
N PRO A 92 -5.19 24.62 9.15
CA PRO A 92 -6.48 23.96 9.03
C PRO A 92 -7.41 24.61 7.97
N TYR A 93 -7.17 25.88 7.61
CA TYR A 93 -8.01 26.62 6.67
C TYR A 93 -7.82 26.21 5.21
N LEU A 94 -6.63 25.73 4.81
CA LEU A 94 -6.37 25.28 3.42
C LEU A 94 -7.08 23.96 3.10
N PHE A 95 -7.31 23.12 4.11
CA PHE A 95 -7.93 21.81 3.97
C PHE A 95 -9.28 21.78 4.69
N SER A 96 -10.19 22.64 4.24
CA SER A 96 -11.59 22.65 4.66
C SER A 96 -12.25 21.26 4.58
N HIS A 97 -13.13 20.95 5.54
CA HIS A 97 -14.07 19.81 5.51
C HIS A 97 -14.80 19.64 4.16
N LYS A 98 -14.92 20.72 3.38
CA LYS A 98 -15.55 20.74 2.05
C LYS A 98 -14.80 19.90 1.00
N PHE A 99 -13.47 19.82 1.07
CA PHE A 99 -12.67 18.96 0.16
C PHE A 99 -12.99 17.47 0.38
N TRP A 100 -13.28 17.10 1.62
CA TRP A 100 -13.67 15.74 1.99
C TRP A 100 -15.16 15.45 1.76
N SER A 101 -15.99 16.47 1.55
CA SER A 101 -17.44 16.38 1.32
C SER A 101 -17.85 16.14 -0.14
N THR A 102 -16.92 16.24 -1.10
CA THR A 102 -17.23 16.00 -2.52
C THR A 102 -17.63 14.54 -2.80
N LYS A 103 -18.51 14.36 -3.80
CA LYS A 103 -19.06 13.06 -4.21
C LYS A 103 -17.94 12.08 -4.59
N GLN A 104 -18.16 10.81 -4.27
CA GLN A 104 -17.18 9.72 -4.41
C GLN A 104 -16.63 9.57 -5.84
N ILE A 105 -17.50 9.64 -6.85
CA ILE A 105 -17.15 9.56 -8.28
C ILE A 105 -16.23 10.70 -8.71
N THR A 106 -16.46 11.92 -8.21
CA THR A 106 -15.62 13.08 -8.54
C THR A 106 -14.20 12.88 -8.05
N LYS A 107 -14.02 12.24 -6.89
CA LYS A 107 -12.68 11.93 -6.36
C LYS A 107 -11.98 10.85 -7.17
N ILE A 108 -12.68 9.77 -7.56
CA ILE A 108 -12.12 8.72 -8.42
C ILE A 108 -11.65 9.32 -9.76
N LEU A 109 -12.48 10.15 -10.38
CA LEU A 109 -12.14 10.84 -11.63
C LEU A 109 -10.99 11.85 -11.43
N MET A 110 -10.96 12.58 -10.32
CA MET A 110 -9.88 13.51 -10.01
C MET A 110 -8.54 12.80 -9.77
N PHE A 111 -8.49 11.75 -8.94
CA PHE A 111 -7.25 11.00 -8.70
C PHE A 111 -6.80 10.25 -9.96
N GLY A 112 -7.76 9.76 -10.75
CA GLY A 112 -7.54 9.19 -12.07
C GLY A 112 -6.86 10.17 -13.04
N ALA A 113 -7.50 11.31 -13.27
CA ALA A 113 -6.96 12.37 -14.13
C ALA A 113 -5.63 12.92 -13.60
N LEU A 114 -5.49 13.09 -12.28
CA LEU A 114 -4.29 13.64 -11.66
C LEU A 114 -3.07 12.71 -11.79
N SER A 115 -3.24 11.40 -11.57
CA SER A 115 -2.17 10.39 -11.80
C SER A 115 -1.62 10.46 -13.20
N TYR A 116 -2.49 10.74 -14.15
CA TYR A 116 -2.15 10.72 -15.56
C TYR A 116 -1.57 12.05 -16.06
N VAL A 117 -2.15 13.19 -15.63
CA VAL A 117 -1.58 14.53 -15.87
C VAL A 117 -0.15 14.59 -15.36
N PHE A 118 0.14 14.01 -14.19
CA PHE A 118 1.51 13.95 -13.69
C PHE A 118 2.43 13.12 -14.60
N VAL A 119 2.01 11.95 -15.09
CA VAL A 119 2.83 11.15 -16.02
C VAL A 119 3.17 11.92 -17.28
N VAL A 120 2.18 12.56 -17.92
CA VAL A 120 2.40 13.22 -19.22
C VAL A 120 3.06 14.59 -19.09
N ALA A 121 2.68 15.37 -18.08
CA ALA A 121 3.28 16.69 -17.86
C ALA A 121 4.75 16.57 -17.45
N LEU A 122 5.11 15.53 -16.69
CA LEU A 122 6.45 15.41 -16.10
C LEU A 122 7.43 14.66 -17.02
N ASN A 123 7.02 13.60 -17.72
CA ASN A 123 7.92 12.84 -18.60
C ASN A 123 8.39 13.63 -19.84
N GLY A 124 7.69 14.69 -20.24
CA GLY A 124 8.07 15.51 -21.40
C GLY A 124 8.87 16.77 -21.09
N LYS A 125 8.82 17.28 -19.84
CA LYS A 125 9.28 18.65 -19.52
C LYS A 125 10.23 18.76 -18.33
N LEU A 126 10.41 17.71 -17.54
CA LEU A 126 11.40 17.75 -16.46
C LEU A 126 12.81 17.70 -17.06
N PRO A 127 13.71 18.63 -16.67
CA PRO A 127 15.14 18.50 -16.90
C PRO A 127 15.67 17.17 -16.37
N ASP A 128 16.64 16.57 -17.06
CA ASP A 128 17.19 15.26 -16.68
C ASP A 128 17.76 15.25 -15.25
N THR A 129 18.26 16.40 -14.78
CA THR A 129 18.73 16.61 -13.41
C THR A 129 17.65 16.45 -12.34
N LEU A 130 16.38 16.67 -12.67
CA LEU A 130 15.23 16.47 -11.78
C LEU A 130 14.60 15.08 -11.93
N ARG A 131 14.88 14.38 -13.03
CA ARG A 131 14.43 12.99 -13.24
C ARG A 131 15.26 12.00 -12.44
N ASN A 132 16.58 12.22 -12.41
CA ASN A 132 17.51 11.42 -11.65
C ASN A 132 18.44 12.33 -10.82
N PRO A 133 17.95 12.89 -9.70
CA PRO A 133 18.81 13.63 -8.78
C PRO A 133 19.96 12.75 -8.32
N GLN A 134 21.15 13.34 -8.12
CA GLN A 134 22.40 12.67 -7.71
C GLN A 134 22.35 11.94 -6.34
N ALA A 135 21.16 11.72 -5.78
CA ALA A 135 20.89 11.00 -4.55
C ALA A 135 20.89 9.47 -4.75
N LEU A 136 21.94 8.91 -5.36
CA LEU A 136 22.09 7.46 -5.63
C LEU A 136 20.92 6.84 -6.43
N GLY A 137 20.27 7.67 -7.26
CA GLY A 137 19.03 7.33 -7.96
C GLY A 137 17.84 6.99 -7.07
N MET A 138 17.92 7.25 -5.75
CA MET A 138 16.86 6.90 -4.81
C MET A 138 15.58 7.71 -5.03
N VAL A 139 15.61 8.86 -5.70
CA VAL A 139 14.41 9.68 -5.86
C VAL A 139 14.09 9.82 -7.34
N ASP A 140 13.15 9.01 -7.83
CA ASP A 140 12.57 9.18 -9.16
C ASP A 140 11.27 9.99 -9.03
N ILE A 141 11.35 11.29 -9.36
CA ILE A 141 10.22 12.21 -9.25
C ILE A 141 9.06 11.83 -10.17
N PRO A 142 9.26 11.50 -11.47
CA PRO A 142 8.19 10.98 -12.31
C PRO A 142 7.46 9.77 -11.71
N VAL A 143 8.20 8.77 -11.24
CA VAL A 143 7.65 7.56 -10.63
C VAL A 143 6.88 7.89 -9.34
N LEU A 144 7.47 8.71 -8.47
CA LEU A 144 6.82 9.17 -7.25
C LEU A 144 5.50 9.90 -7.58
N MET A 145 5.51 10.87 -8.50
CA MET A 145 4.32 11.62 -8.87
C MET A 145 3.24 10.76 -9.54
N PHE A 146 3.63 9.69 -10.24
CA PHE A 146 2.69 8.72 -10.79
C PHE A 146 1.97 7.92 -9.68
N TYR A 147 2.70 7.42 -8.69
CA TYR A 147 2.14 6.58 -7.62
C TYR A 147 1.42 7.39 -6.52
N LEU A 148 1.73 8.68 -6.37
CA LEU A 148 1.23 9.51 -5.28
C LEU A 148 -0.32 9.59 -5.25
N PRO A 149 -1.04 9.75 -6.39
CA PRO A 149 -2.49 9.74 -6.40
C PRO A 149 -3.11 8.41 -5.99
N PHE A 150 -2.50 7.27 -6.32
CA PHE A 150 -2.97 5.95 -5.87
C PHE A 150 -2.82 5.81 -4.35
N PHE A 151 -1.66 6.22 -3.82
CA PHE A 151 -1.42 6.22 -2.38
C PHE A 151 -2.40 7.16 -1.64
N GLY A 152 -2.59 8.37 -2.16
CA GLY A 152 -3.56 9.34 -1.65
C GLY A 152 -5.01 8.83 -1.69
N PHE A 153 -5.39 8.17 -2.78
CA PHE A 153 -6.69 7.52 -2.93
C PHE A 153 -6.89 6.40 -1.89
N GLY A 154 -5.88 5.56 -1.66
CA GLY A 154 -5.91 4.55 -0.62
C GLY A 154 -6.07 5.14 0.79
N MET A 155 -5.36 6.23 1.10
CA MET A 155 -5.53 6.95 2.37
C MET A 155 -6.95 7.51 2.53
N TRP A 156 -7.55 8.02 1.45
CA TRP A 156 -8.92 8.50 1.47
C TRP A 156 -9.93 7.37 1.68
N LEU A 157 -9.78 6.23 0.98
CA LEU A 157 -10.62 5.05 1.17
C LEU A 157 -10.56 4.54 2.62
N HIS A 158 -9.37 4.54 3.23
CA HIS A 158 -9.22 4.13 4.63
C HIS A 158 -9.95 5.05 5.63
N ARG A 159 -10.14 6.33 5.30
CA ARG A 159 -10.82 7.31 6.17
C ARG A 159 -12.34 7.30 6.04
N SER A 160 -12.88 6.72 4.97
CA SER A 160 -14.32 6.73 4.69
C SER A 160 -14.81 5.30 4.47
N GLU A 161 -15.45 4.73 5.49
CA GLU A 161 -16.06 3.39 5.40
C GLU A 161 -17.07 3.30 4.24
N SER A 162 -17.89 4.34 4.05
CA SER A 162 -18.82 4.40 2.92
C SER A 162 -18.10 4.37 1.57
N ALA A 163 -16.98 5.09 1.42
CA ALA A 163 -16.20 5.06 0.19
C ALA A 163 -15.56 3.67 -0.04
N LEU A 164 -15.03 3.06 1.01
CA LEU A 164 -14.47 1.72 0.98
C LEU A 164 -15.52 0.68 0.57
N GLU A 165 -16.71 0.74 1.16
CA GLU A 165 -17.80 -0.18 0.87
C GLU A 165 -18.30 -0.08 -0.57
N SER A 166 -18.44 1.15 -1.07
CA SER A 166 -18.92 1.43 -2.42
C SER A 166 -17.86 1.08 -3.48
N PHE A 167 -16.59 1.42 -3.23
CA PHE A 167 -15.49 1.09 -4.14
C PHE A 167 -15.21 -0.42 -4.18
N GLY A 168 -15.49 -1.14 -3.10
CA GLY A 168 -15.33 -2.59 -3.06
C GLY A 168 -16.51 -3.39 -3.59
N ARG A 169 -17.49 -2.78 -4.28
CA ARG A 169 -18.59 -3.47 -4.95
C ARG A 169 -18.46 -3.28 -6.45
N LEU A 170 -18.66 -4.35 -7.22
CA LEU A 170 -18.72 -4.24 -8.67
C LEU A 170 -20.07 -3.60 -9.05
N GLN A 171 -20.03 -2.34 -9.46
CA GLN A 171 -21.22 -1.58 -9.88
C GLN A 171 -21.44 -1.70 -11.38
N LEU A 172 -22.68 -1.53 -11.85
CA LEU A 172 -22.97 -1.52 -13.29
C LEU A 172 -22.15 -0.46 -14.06
N ALA A 173 -21.87 0.68 -13.41
CA ALA A 173 -20.98 1.71 -13.95
C ALA A 173 -19.55 1.19 -14.22
N SER A 174 -19.04 0.29 -13.37
CA SER A 174 -17.73 -0.34 -13.57
C SER A 174 -17.73 -1.28 -14.78
N ALA A 175 -18.81 -2.02 -15.00
CA ALA A 175 -18.99 -2.81 -16.21
C ALA A 175 -19.07 -1.92 -17.47
N GLY A 176 -19.75 -0.77 -17.37
CA GLY A 176 -19.80 0.24 -18.44
C GLY A 176 -18.42 0.81 -18.80
N VAL A 177 -17.57 1.05 -17.80
CA VAL A 177 -16.17 1.45 -18.01
C VAL A 177 -15.37 0.33 -18.70
N GLY A 178 -15.56 -0.91 -18.29
CA GLY A 178 -14.95 -2.07 -18.96
C GLY A 178 -15.37 -2.20 -20.42
N LEU A 179 -16.65 -2.03 -20.71
CA LEU A 179 -17.17 -2.03 -22.09
C LEU A 179 -16.59 -0.86 -22.89
N LEU A 180 -16.53 0.34 -22.32
CA LEU A 180 -15.90 1.51 -22.95
C LEU A 180 -14.43 1.23 -23.30
N LEU A 181 -13.69 0.57 -22.41
CA LEU A 181 -12.31 0.17 -22.66
C LEU A 181 -12.19 -0.81 -23.83
N VAL A 182 -13.06 -1.82 -23.90
CA VAL A 182 -13.11 -2.75 -25.04
C VAL A 182 -13.40 -2.00 -26.34
N VAL A 183 -14.38 -1.10 -26.35
CA VAL A 183 -14.67 -0.25 -27.51
C VAL A 183 -13.47 0.59 -27.90
N MET A 184 -12.77 1.20 -26.93
CA MET A 184 -11.56 1.98 -27.17
C MET A 184 -10.37 1.17 -27.70
N MET A 185 -10.33 -0.14 -27.44
CA MET A 185 -9.33 -1.04 -28.05
C MET A 185 -9.61 -1.32 -29.54
N LEU A 186 -10.87 -1.17 -29.98
CA LEU A 186 -11.28 -1.38 -31.37
C LEU A 186 -11.14 -0.12 -32.24
N ILE A 187 -10.92 1.06 -31.64
CA ILE A 187 -10.74 2.31 -32.39
C ILE A 187 -9.37 2.28 -33.11
N PRO A 188 -9.34 2.36 -34.46
CA PRO A 188 -8.08 2.42 -35.22
C PRO A 188 -7.30 3.69 -34.88
N GLU A 189 -5.97 3.63 -34.98
CA GLU A 189 -5.16 4.84 -34.87
C GLU A 189 -5.55 5.83 -35.99
N SER A 190 -5.87 7.05 -35.61
CA SER A 190 -6.19 8.14 -36.54
C SER A 190 -4.93 8.69 -37.21
N SER A 191 -5.08 9.50 -38.26
CA SER A 191 -3.93 10.20 -38.86
C SER A 191 -3.40 11.36 -37.99
N SER A 192 -4.16 11.82 -36.99
CA SER A 192 -3.74 12.90 -36.09
C SER A 192 -2.90 12.38 -34.93
N HIS A 193 -1.64 12.80 -34.87
CA HIS A 193 -0.73 12.46 -33.77
C HIS A 193 -1.28 12.87 -32.40
N ILE A 194 -1.90 14.04 -32.30
CA ILE A 194 -2.44 14.57 -31.03
C ILE A 194 -3.66 13.75 -30.59
N ALA A 195 -4.56 13.41 -31.52
CA ALA A 195 -5.72 12.59 -31.21
C ALA A 195 -5.29 11.19 -30.71
N ASN A 196 -4.33 10.55 -31.38
CA ASN A 196 -3.78 9.26 -30.95
C ASN A 196 -3.12 9.35 -29.58
N MET A 197 -2.37 10.42 -29.32
CA MET A 197 -1.79 10.66 -28.01
C MET A 197 -2.89 10.72 -26.94
N CYS A 198 -3.91 11.57 -27.10
CA CYS A 198 -5.03 11.69 -26.17
C CYS A 198 -5.80 10.38 -25.95
N VAL A 199 -6.01 9.58 -27.00
CA VAL A 199 -6.67 8.28 -26.89
C VAL A 199 -5.80 7.28 -26.12
N ARG A 200 -4.51 7.15 -26.45
CA ARG A 200 -3.58 6.28 -25.72
C ARG A 200 -3.48 6.66 -24.25
N VAL A 201 -3.44 7.96 -24.00
CA VAL A 201 -3.46 8.59 -22.69
C VAL A 201 -4.67 8.14 -21.87
N PHE A 202 -5.86 8.41 -22.39
CA PHE A 202 -7.09 8.11 -21.68
C PHE A 202 -7.28 6.61 -21.49
N ARG A 203 -6.98 5.81 -22.53
CA ARG A 203 -7.05 4.35 -22.50
C ARG A 203 -6.14 3.76 -21.43
N SER A 204 -4.87 4.18 -21.36
CA SER A 204 -3.91 3.63 -20.38
C SER A 204 -4.28 3.98 -18.94
N GLY A 205 -4.62 5.25 -18.68
CA GLY A 205 -5.08 5.68 -17.35
C GLY A 205 -6.35 4.96 -16.91
N LEU A 206 -7.37 4.91 -17.78
CA LEU A 206 -8.64 4.26 -17.47
C LEU A 206 -8.46 2.74 -17.26
N THR A 207 -7.64 2.09 -18.07
CA THR A 207 -7.32 0.66 -17.90
C THR A 207 -6.65 0.40 -16.56
N CYS A 208 -5.64 1.21 -16.19
CA CYS A 208 -4.94 1.08 -14.92
C CYS A 208 -5.90 1.18 -13.72
N TRP A 209 -6.70 2.25 -13.67
CA TRP A 209 -7.65 2.47 -12.58
C TRP A 209 -8.77 1.43 -12.52
N TRP A 210 -9.25 0.98 -13.68
CA TRP A 210 -10.24 -0.08 -13.75
C TRP A 210 -9.68 -1.42 -13.26
N MET A 211 -8.45 -1.77 -13.64
CA MET A 211 -7.77 -2.97 -13.13
C MET A 211 -7.52 -2.90 -11.63
N CYS A 212 -7.09 -1.74 -11.09
CA CYS A 212 -6.97 -1.54 -9.66
C CYS A 212 -8.30 -1.78 -8.94
N HIS A 213 -9.41 -1.25 -9.48
CA HIS A 213 -10.75 -1.44 -8.93
C HIS A 213 -11.22 -2.91 -9.02
N LEU A 214 -10.94 -3.60 -10.13
CA LEU A 214 -11.24 -5.03 -10.27
C LEU A 214 -10.46 -5.88 -9.28
N CYS A 215 -9.16 -5.64 -9.14
CA CYS A 215 -8.33 -6.29 -8.13
C CYS A 215 -8.93 -6.06 -6.74
N PHE A 216 -9.26 -4.81 -6.40
CA PHE A 216 -9.83 -4.47 -5.10
C PHE A 216 -11.16 -5.19 -4.84
N CYS A 217 -12.08 -5.17 -5.81
CA CYS A 217 -13.35 -5.91 -5.73
C CYS A 217 -13.14 -7.41 -5.58
N SER A 218 -12.24 -7.99 -6.37
CA SER A 218 -11.92 -9.43 -6.34
C SER A 218 -11.35 -9.85 -4.99
N PHE A 219 -10.38 -9.10 -4.46
CA PHE A 219 -9.84 -9.34 -3.13
C PHE A 219 -10.94 -9.20 -2.08
N ARG A 220 -11.76 -8.15 -2.12
CA ARG A 220 -12.85 -8.00 -1.15
C ARG A 220 -13.87 -9.14 -1.22
N LEU A 221 -14.18 -9.67 -2.40
CA LEU A 221 -15.09 -10.81 -2.54
C LEU A 221 -14.46 -12.10 -2.00
N LEU A 222 -13.17 -12.32 -2.25
CA LEU A 222 -12.47 -13.57 -1.93
C LEU A 222 -11.89 -13.60 -0.50
N THR A 223 -11.58 -12.46 0.09
CA THR A 223 -10.80 -12.35 1.33
C THR A 223 -11.51 -11.62 2.48
N ASN A 224 -12.82 -11.33 2.36
CA ASN A 224 -13.57 -10.65 3.42
C ASN A 224 -13.75 -11.49 4.70
N ALA A 225 -13.44 -12.79 4.63
CA ALA A 225 -13.54 -13.70 5.77
C ALA A 225 -12.14 -13.97 6.37
N PRO A 226 -12.03 -14.10 7.70
CA PRO A 226 -10.77 -14.46 8.34
C PRO A 226 -10.32 -15.84 7.85
N SER A 227 -9.19 -15.88 7.16
CA SER A 227 -8.63 -17.12 6.60
C SER A 227 -7.20 -17.30 7.06
N ARG A 228 -6.90 -18.52 7.54
CA ARG A 228 -5.54 -18.91 7.93
C ARG A 228 -4.56 -18.83 6.75
N TYR A 229 -5.04 -19.14 5.54
CA TYR A 229 -4.22 -19.14 4.34
C TYR A 229 -3.90 -17.71 3.89
N PHE A 230 -4.90 -16.82 3.86
CA PHE A 230 -4.65 -15.42 3.50
C PHE A 230 -3.76 -14.72 4.53
N ARG A 231 -3.89 -15.05 5.82
CA ARG A 231 -2.96 -14.56 6.84
C ARG A 231 -1.55 -15.05 6.59
N TYR A 232 -1.37 -16.36 6.33
CA TYR A 232 -0.07 -16.93 6.00
C TYR A 232 0.57 -16.27 4.77
N PHE A 233 -0.16 -16.13 3.67
CA PHE A 233 0.34 -15.47 2.45
C PHE A 233 0.62 -13.98 2.68
N SER A 234 -0.18 -13.29 3.49
CA SER A 234 0.07 -11.91 3.88
C SER A 234 1.39 -11.80 4.66
N ASP A 235 1.62 -12.70 5.61
CA ASP A 235 2.85 -12.72 6.41
C ASP A 235 4.08 -13.10 5.57
N ALA A 236 3.91 -13.97 4.57
CA ALA A 236 4.97 -14.39 3.63
C ALA A 236 5.21 -13.40 2.48
N SER A 237 4.23 -12.52 2.18
CA SER A 237 4.23 -11.65 0.98
C SER A 237 5.51 -10.84 0.83
N TYR A 238 6.06 -10.39 1.95
CA TYR A 238 7.23 -9.54 1.97
C TYR A 238 8.51 -10.35 1.66
N THR A 239 8.64 -11.55 2.24
CA THR A 239 9.69 -12.50 1.83
C THR A 239 9.57 -12.87 0.35
N ILE A 240 8.36 -13.16 -0.14
CA ILE A 240 8.13 -13.47 -1.56
C ILE A 240 8.61 -12.30 -2.44
N PHE A 241 8.22 -11.08 -2.09
CA PHE A 241 8.63 -9.89 -2.82
C PHE A 241 10.16 -9.72 -2.86
N LEU A 242 10.89 -10.00 -1.77
CA LEU A 242 12.35 -9.81 -1.77
C LEU A 242 13.09 -10.90 -2.55
N PHE A 243 12.68 -12.16 -2.41
CA PHE A 243 13.41 -13.30 -2.97
C PHE A 243 12.99 -13.68 -4.40
N HIS A 244 11.77 -13.37 -4.83
CA HIS A 244 11.26 -13.86 -6.12
C HIS A 244 12.15 -13.44 -7.29
N HIS A 245 12.66 -12.21 -7.30
CA HIS A 245 13.40 -11.66 -8.44
C HIS A 245 14.73 -12.39 -8.68
N LEU A 246 15.47 -12.74 -7.62
CA LEU A 246 16.66 -13.59 -7.71
C LEU A 246 16.34 -14.91 -8.42
N PHE A 247 15.22 -15.56 -8.08
CA PHE A 247 14.80 -16.79 -8.74
C PHE A 247 14.34 -16.57 -10.17
N ILE A 248 13.65 -15.46 -10.46
CA ILE A 248 13.27 -15.10 -11.84
C ILE A 248 14.54 -14.99 -12.70
N VAL A 249 15.59 -14.32 -12.22
CA VAL A 249 16.87 -14.20 -12.93
C VAL A 249 17.51 -15.57 -13.17
N VAL A 250 17.62 -16.40 -12.13
CA VAL A 250 18.20 -17.75 -12.26
C VAL A 250 17.40 -18.60 -13.24
N PHE A 251 16.06 -18.60 -13.14
CA PHE A 251 15.22 -19.37 -14.04
C PHE A 251 15.21 -18.82 -15.46
N ALA A 252 15.33 -17.50 -15.64
CA ALA A 252 15.47 -16.92 -16.98
C ALA A 252 16.72 -17.47 -17.67
N ILE A 253 17.87 -17.48 -16.97
CA ILE A 253 19.13 -18.03 -17.50
C ILE A 253 18.96 -19.50 -17.93
N VAL A 254 18.28 -20.31 -17.12
CA VAL A 254 18.07 -21.74 -17.40
C VAL A 254 17.02 -21.98 -18.50
N LEU A 255 15.90 -21.25 -18.50
CA LEU A 255 14.75 -21.50 -19.38
C LEU A 255 14.84 -20.80 -20.74
N ILE A 256 15.59 -19.71 -20.87
CA ILE A 256 15.80 -19.01 -22.15
C ILE A 256 16.30 -19.97 -23.25
N PRO A 257 17.38 -20.76 -23.06
CA PRO A 257 17.89 -21.64 -24.12
C PRO A 257 16.98 -22.83 -24.44
N ILE A 258 16.03 -23.18 -23.56
CA ILE A 258 15.15 -24.34 -23.74
C ILE A 258 14.04 -24.02 -24.76
N SER A 259 13.84 -24.88 -25.75
CA SER A 259 12.86 -24.73 -26.83
C SER A 259 11.43 -25.15 -26.45
N ILE A 260 10.92 -24.66 -25.31
CA ILE A 260 9.51 -24.81 -24.90
C ILE A 260 8.71 -23.53 -25.15
N SER A 261 7.37 -23.64 -25.14
CA SER A 261 6.49 -22.48 -25.37
C SER A 261 6.70 -21.39 -24.33
N ILE A 262 6.52 -20.12 -24.73
CA ILE A 262 6.68 -18.96 -23.85
C ILE A 262 5.74 -19.06 -22.63
N PHE A 263 4.52 -19.56 -22.84
CA PHE A 263 3.56 -19.81 -21.77
C PHE A 263 4.06 -20.85 -20.77
N ALA A 264 4.67 -21.94 -21.25
CA ALA A 264 5.26 -22.94 -20.36
C ALA A 264 6.42 -22.34 -19.55
N LYS A 265 7.31 -21.56 -20.19
CA LYS A 265 8.39 -20.85 -19.47
C LYS A 265 7.83 -19.95 -18.37
N PHE A 266 6.80 -19.15 -18.68
CA PHE A 266 6.16 -18.25 -17.74
C PHE A 266 5.53 -18.97 -16.54
N VAL A 267 4.79 -20.06 -16.79
CA VAL A 267 4.15 -20.87 -15.74
C VAL A 267 5.21 -21.51 -14.85
N ILE A 268 6.23 -22.15 -15.44
CA ILE A 268 7.32 -22.79 -14.70
C ILE A 268 8.03 -21.76 -13.83
N MET A 269 8.43 -20.63 -14.42
CA MET A 269 9.17 -19.59 -13.73
C MET A 269 8.37 -18.98 -12.58
N SER A 270 7.07 -18.73 -12.79
CA SER A 270 6.18 -18.14 -11.78
C SER A 270 5.90 -19.11 -10.64
N VAL A 271 5.55 -20.37 -10.94
CA VAL A 271 5.29 -21.41 -9.93
C VAL A 271 6.55 -21.74 -9.14
N ALA A 272 7.69 -21.89 -9.82
CA ALA A 272 8.95 -22.23 -9.17
C ALA A 272 9.44 -21.08 -8.27
N SER A 273 9.45 -19.83 -8.78
CA SER A 273 9.86 -18.66 -7.99
C SER A 273 8.97 -18.45 -6.75
N LEU A 274 7.65 -18.59 -6.89
CA LEU A 274 6.72 -18.53 -5.77
C LEU A 274 6.97 -19.66 -4.77
N SER A 275 7.12 -20.90 -5.24
CA SER A 275 7.32 -22.07 -4.38
C SER A 275 8.62 -21.97 -3.59
N LEU A 276 9.74 -21.62 -4.24
CA LEU A 276 11.03 -21.43 -3.59
C LEU A 276 10.99 -20.30 -2.55
N SER A 277 10.36 -19.17 -2.90
CA SER A 277 10.21 -18.06 -1.96
C SER A 277 9.38 -18.45 -0.73
N LEU A 278 8.33 -19.26 -0.92
CA LEU A 278 7.52 -19.80 0.18
C LEU A 278 8.29 -20.81 1.04
N LEU A 279 9.12 -21.65 0.43
CA LEU A 279 9.99 -22.59 1.17
C LEU A 279 11.01 -21.83 2.03
N ILE A 280 11.61 -20.77 1.50
CA ILE A 280 12.52 -19.90 2.26
C ILE A 280 11.79 -19.23 3.41
N TYR A 281 10.57 -18.75 3.18
CA TYR A 281 9.74 -18.21 4.24
C TYR A 281 9.49 -19.25 5.34
N GLU A 282 8.97 -20.42 4.99
CA GLU A 282 8.51 -21.43 5.96
C GLU A 282 9.65 -22.07 6.77
N TYR A 283 10.77 -22.38 6.11
CA TYR A 283 11.87 -23.11 6.74
C TYR A 283 13.02 -22.21 7.20
N GLY A 284 13.24 -21.07 6.55
CA GLY A 284 14.32 -20.14 6.88
C GLY A 284 13.84 -18.98 7.75
N ILE A 285 13.08 -18.07 7.14
CA ILE A 285 12.78 -16.75 7.73
C ILE A 285 11.83 -16.85 8.91
N ARG A 286 10.76 -17.63 8.79
CA ARG A 286 9.73 -17.74 9.83
C ARG A 286 10.25 -18.32 11.15
N ARG A 287 11.21 -19.23 11.08
CA ARG A 287 11.76 -19.95 12.24
C ARG A 287 12.94 -19.23 12.89
N ASN A 288 13.54 -18.26 12.22
CA ASN A 288 14.72 -17.55 12.68
C ASN A 288 14.39 -16.07 12.95
N SER A 289 14.51 -15.65 14.21
CA SER A 289 14.20 -14.27 14.63
C SER A 289 15.05 -13.23 13.93
N LEU A 290 16.35 -13.51 13.71
CA LEU A 290 17.24 -12.59 12.99
C LEU A 290 16.82 -12.45 11.53
N LEU A 291 16.56 -13.56 10.83
CA LEU A 291 16.13 -13.50 9.43
C LEU A 291 14.75 -12.86 9.28
N SER A 292 13.82 -13.10 10.21
CA SER A 292 12.52 -12.42 10.26
C SER A 292 12.67 -10.91 10.48
N PHE A 293 13.60 -10.50 11.34
CA PHE A 293 13.90 -9.09 11.55
C PHE A 293 14.54 -8.46 10.30
N LEU A 294 15.56 -9.11 9.74
CA LEU A 294 16.30 -8.60 8.58
C LEU A 294 15.41 -8.51 7.33
N TYR A 295 14.66 -9.56 7.01
CA TYR A 295 13.88 -9.62 5.77
C TYR A 295 12.42 -9.20 5.92
N ASN A 296 11.82 -9.19 7.12
CA ASN A 296 10.42 -8.76 7.31
C ASN A 296 10.26 -7.57 8.27
N GLY A 297 11.34 -7.12 8.94
CA GLY A 297 11.31 -6.02 9.91
C GLY A 297 10.43 -6.31 11.13
N ASN A 298 10.21 -7.58 11.46
CA ASN A 298 9.40 -8.00 12.60
C ASN A 298 10.32 -8.40 13.76
N ASP A 299 10.07 -7.83 14.96
CA ASP A 299 10.87 -8.07 16.16
C ASP A 299 10.68 -9.49 16.76
N TYR A 300 9.73 -10.28 16.25
CA TYR A 300 9.46 -11.65 16.72
C TYR A 300 9.06 -12.59 15.57
N PRO A 301 9.47 -13.87 15.60
CA PRO A 301 8.93 -14.88 14.69
C PRO A 301 7.42 -14.97 14.89
N VAL A 302 6.65 -15.07 13.80
CA VAL A 302 5.20 -15.29 13.85
C VAL A 302 4.97 -16.71 14.38
N VAL A 303 5.00 -16.86 15.71
CA VAL A 303 4.53 -18.06 16.39
C VAL A 303 3.04 -18.15 16.07
N LEU A 304 2.61 -19.26 15.45
CA LEU A 304 1.19 -19.52 15.24
C LEU A 304 0.48 -19.42 16.59
N PRO A 305 -0.76 -18.91 16.65
CA PRO A 305 -1.61 -19.24 17.77
C PRO A 305 -1.74 -20.78 17.76
N VAL A 306 -1.29 -21.41 18.86
CA VAL A 306 -1.64 -22.80 19.17
C VAL A 306 -3.16 -22.89 19.06
N ALA A 307 -3.65 -23.64 18.08
CA ALA A 307 -5.06 -23.99 18.01
C ALA A 307 -5.33 -25.04 19.09
N GLN A 308 -5.53 -24.59 20.33
CA GLN A 308 -6.06 -25.30 21.51
C GLN A 308 -6.15 -24.23 22.62
N THR A 309 -7.19 -23.41 22.66
CA THR A 309 -8.44 -23.74 23.35
C THR A 309 -9.67 -23.30 22.53
N ALA A 310 -10.14 -24.18 21.66
CA ALA A 310 -11.57 -24.22 21.35
C ALA A 310 -12.28 -24.74 22.61
N GLY A 311 -12.65 -23.82 23.50
CA GLY A 311 -13.28 -24.14 24.78
C GLY A 311 -13.93 -22.92 25.40
N LYS A 312 -15.13 -22.59 24.89
CA LYS A 312 -16.15 -21.73 25.52
C LYS A 312 -15.70 -20.31 25.94
N ALA A 313 -15.93 -19.35 25.05
CA ALA A 313 -16.41 -18.03 25.47
C ALA A 313 -17.45 -17.53 24.44
N PRO A 314 -18.73 -17.37 24.80
CA PRO A 314 -19.76 -16.91 23.89
C PRO A 314 -19.57 -15.42 23.55
N ILE A 315 -20.01 -15.05 22.35
CA ILE A 315 -20.00 -13.70 21.75
C ILE A 315 -20.97 -12.73 22.49
N SER A 316 -21.19 -12.91 23.79
CA SER A 316 -22.02 -12.03 24.63
C SER A 316 -21.23 -10.90 25.30
N PHE A 317 -19.89 -10.93 25.31
CA PHE A 317 -19.08 -9.98 26.09
C PHE A 317 -18.79 -8.63 25.40
N LEU A 318 -18.90 -8.51 24.07
CA LEU A 318 -18.66 -7.22 23.38
C LEU A 318 -19.90 -6.31 23.29
N LYS A 319 -21.08 -6.78 23.74
CA LYS A 319 -22.32 -5.98 23.73
C LYS A 319 -22.72 -5.45 25.12
N VAL A 320 -22.14 -5.98 26.20
CA VAL A 320 -22.46 -5.56 27.58
C VAL A 320 -21.72 -4.28 27.97
N GLU A 321 -20.51 -4.07 27.46
CA GLU A 321 -19.66 -2.95 27.88
C GLU A 321 -20.07 -1.60 27.23
N CYS A 322 -20.72 -1.63 26.06
CA CYS A 322 -21.27 -0.43 25.42
C CYS A 322 -22.62 0.00 26.04
N ASN A 323 -23.38 -0.92 26.63
CA ASN A 323 -24.62 -0.59 27.36
C ASN A 323 -24.37 -0.17 28.81
N LYS A 324 -23.31 -0.65 29.46
CA LYS A 324 -22.97 -0.24 30.84
C LYS A 324 -22.48 1.22 30.90
N MET A 325 -21.66 1.66 29.94
CA MET A 325 -21.25 3.07 29.86
C MET A 325 -22.37 4.03 29.43
N ARG A 326 -23.39 3.56 28.69
CA ARG A 326 -24.55 4.38 28.32
C ARG A 326 -25.56 4.52 29.48
N ASN A 327 -25.75 3.49 30.31
CA ASN A 327 -26.64 3.57 31.48
C ASN A 327 -26.02 4.32 32.66
N ASP A 328 -24.69 4.24 32.86
CA ASP A 328 -24.03 4.96 33.97
C ASP A 328 -23.97 6.48 33.73
N GLN A 329 -24.00 6.95 32.47
CA GLN A 329 -24.15 8.39 32.15
C GLN A 329 -25.59 8.91 32.30
N ILE A 330 -26.60 8.05 32.13
CA ILE A 330 -28.01 8.45 32.31
C ILE A 330 -28.38 8.48 33.81
N ILE A 331 -27.79 7.59 34.62
CA ILE A 331 -28.06 7.53 36.07
C ILE A 331 -27.32 8.64 36.84
N THR A 332 -26.18 9.12 36.36
CA THR A 332 -25.48 10.27 36.96
C THR A 332 -26.15 11.61 36.62
N SER A 333 -26.70 11.78 35.41
CA SER A 333 -27.48 12.98 35.06
C SER A 333 -28.87 13.05 35.71
N ALA A 334 -29.43 11.93 36.18
CA ALA A 334 -30.75 11.89 36.83
C ALA A 334 -30.67 12.04 38.37
N LYS A 335 -29.48 11.94 38.98
CA LYS A 335 -29.29 12.12 40.43
C LYS A 335 -29.02 13.57 40.82
N ASP A 336 -28.43 14.37 39.93
CA ASP A 336 -28.15 15.79 40.18
C ASP A 336 -29.35 16.72 39.94
N SER A 337 -30.45 16.21 39.36
CA SER A 337 -31.70 16.98 39.19
C SER A 337 -32.76 16.75 40.27
N LYS A 338 -32.50 15.86 41.25
CA LYS A 338 -33.45 15.54 42.34
C LYS A 338 -33.00 16.01 43.73
N SER A 339 -31.86 16.69 43.88
CA SER A 339 -31.41 17.23 45.17
C SER A 339 -31.56 18.76 45.31
N VAL A 340 -32.29 19.42 44.41
CA VAL A 340 -32.52 20.90 44.48
C VAL A 340 -34.00 21.26 44.65
N SER A 341 -34.92 20.29 44.81
CA SER A 341 -36.37 20.59 44.90
C SER A 341 -37.07 20.16 46.19
N SER A 342 -36.36 19.91 47.29
CA SER A 342 -37.00 19.49 48.56
C SER A 342 -36.61 20.32 49.80
N GLU A 343 -36.07 21.52 49.64
CA GLU A 343 -35.67 22.39 50.76
C GLU A 343 -36.38 23.76 50.76
N THR A 344 -37.59 23.84 50.21
CA THR A 344 -38.36 25.10 50.19
C THR A 344 -39.86 24.88 50.40
N GLN A 345 -40.24 24.07 51.39
CA GLN A 345 -41.64 23.95 51.83
C GLN A 345 -41.73 23.40 53.27
N SER A 346 -41.16 24.11 54.26
CA SER A 346 -41.47 23.87 55.68
C SER A 346 -41.06 25.06 56.56
N THR A 347 -41.57 26.26 56.28
CA THR A 347 -41.54 27.39 57.22
C THR A 347 -42.57 28.42 56.78
N MET A 348 -43.84 28.23 57.15
CA MET A 348 -44.86 29.30 57.34
C MET A 348 -46.21 28.63 57.64
N ALA A 349 -46.50 28.34 58.91
CA ALA A 349 -47.86 28.25 59.47
C ALA A 349 -47.82 27.92 60.98
N SER A 350 -47.41 28.88 61.81
CA SER A 350 -47.84 28.94 63.21
C SER A 350 -47.44 30.28 63.81
N HIS A 351 -48.38 31.22 63.89
CA HIS A 351 -48.65 32.06 65.06
C HIS A 351 -49.63 33.18 64.65
N SER A 352 -50.90 32.94 64.91
CA SER A 352 -51.89 33.98 65.20
C SER A 352 -51.84 34.27 66.69
N LEU A 353 -51.44 35.49 67.06
CA LEU A 353 -51.98 36.34 68.12
C LEU A 353 -51.25 37.68 68.14
#